data_AF-A0A379G9Z9-F1
#
_entry.id   AF-A0A379G9Z9-F1
#
_cell.length_a   1.000
_cell.length_b   1.000
_cell.length_c   1.000
_cell.angle_alpha   90.00
_cell.angle_beta   90.00
_cell.angle_gamma   90.00
#
_symmetry.space_group_name_H-M   'P 1'
#
loop_
_entity.id
_entity.type
_entity.pdbx_description
1 polymer ?
#
loop_
_entity_poly.entity_id
_entity_poly.type
_entity_poly.pdbx_seq_one_letter_code
_entity_poly.pdbx_strand_id
1 'polypeptide(L)'
;MKRISLILILFFIAILGRAQYGNYLQLTVVELLQYQQQKLRKMPTVEPFKRYGLRRIMATKYLDNNDLRHIWGWHLQPNEQYQSSEPLYKLFRKTDESSLAVIDTQGGSTEVVFWDKAYYRRFAQQLRNIGFVVGNSQTASNVLQFRKVGVAVHVDVTIWPDVYILKVE
;
A
#
# COMPACT_ATOMS: atom_id res chain seq x y z
N MET A 1 -11.43 6.89 44.35
CA MET A 1 -10.21 7.30 43.62
C MET A 1 -9.72 6.27 42.60
N LYS A 2 -9.55 4.98 42.95
CA LYS A 2 -9.03 3.95 42.02
C LYS A 2 -9.83 3.76 40.71
N ARG A 3 -11.18 3.83 40.76
CA ARG A 3 -12.04 3.73 39.57
C ARG A 3 -11.92 4.92 38.61
N ILE A 4 -11.77 6.14 39.14
CA ILE A 4 -11.65 7.36 38.33
C ILE A 4 -10.29 7.40 37.62
N SER A 5 -9.21 7.00 38.30
CA SER A 5 -7.89 6.82 37.65
C SER A 5 -7.93 5.78 36.53
N LEU A 6 -8.61 4.65 36.73
CA LEU A 6 -8.72 3.62 35.69
C LEU A 6 -9.47 4.15 34.44
N ILE A 7 -10.58 4.87 34.65
CA ILE A 7 -11.35 5.47 33.56
C ILE A 7 -10.51 6.51 32.81
N LEU A 8 -9.76 7.36 33.53
CA LEU A 8 -8.84 8.32 32.92
C LEU A 8 -7.76 7.62 32.09
N ILE A 9 -7.13 6.56 32.60
CA ILE A 9 -6.13 5.77 31.86
C ILE A 9 -6.72 5.19 30.58
N LEU A 10 -7.91 4.59 30.64
CA LEU A 10 -8.59 4.03 29.46
C LEU A 10 -8.96 5.12 28.44
N PHE A 11 -9.38 6.30 28.90
CA PHE A 11 -9.64 7.45 28.03
C PHE A 11 -8.34 7.97 27.38
N PHE A 12 -7.24 8.06 28.12
CA PHE A 12 -5.94 8.44 27.55
C PHE A 12 -5.46 7.44 26.50
N ILE A 13 -5.65 6.13 26.71
CA ILE A 13 -5.34 5.10 25.71
C ILE A 13 -6.17 5.32 24.43
N ALA A 14 -7.47 5.62 24.56
CA ALA A 14 -8.33 5.89 23.41
C ALA A 14 -7.91 7.16 22.63
N ILE A 15 -7.52 8.23 23.34
CA ILE A 15 -7.07 9.49 22.73
C ILE A 15 -5.71 9.31 22.05
N LEU A 16 -4.75 8.65 22.70
CA LEU A 16 -3.43 8.38 22.14
C LEU A 16 -3.49 7.46 20.92
N GLY A 17 -4.40 6.46 20.93
CA GLY A 17 -4.65 5.63 19.76
C GLY A 17 -5.18 6.42 18.55
N ARG A 18 -5.98 7.48 18.78
CA ARG A 18 -6.43 8.38 17.71
C ARG A 18 -5.36 9.35 17.24
N ALA A 19 -4.43 9.77 18.10
CA ALA A 19 -3.32 10.62 17.71
C ALA A 19 -2.36 9.92 16.72
N GLN A 20 -2.17 8.60 16.87
CA GLN A 20 -1.38 7.80 15.91
C GLN A 20 -2.01 7.72 14.52
N TYR A 21 -3.32 7.93 14.38
CA TYR A 21 -4.02 7.92 13.09
C TYR A 21 -3.54 9.05 12.14
N GLY A 22 -3.03 10.16 12.70
CA GLY A 22 -2.45 11.27 11.93
C GLY A 22 -1.13 10.94 11.23
N ASN A 23 -0.45 9.86 11.62
CA ASN A 23 0.83 9.47 11.03
C ASN A 23 0.68 8.62 9.75
N TYR A 24 -0.54 8.15 9.45
CA TYR A 24 -0.77 7.32 8.28
C TYR A 24 -0.91 8.16 7.02
N LEU A 25 -0.13 7.80 6.02
CA LEU A 25 -0.27 8.30 4.65
C LEU A 25 -1.72 8.10 4.15
N GLN A 26 -2.34 9.15 3.61
CA GLN A 26 -3.75 9.17 3.17
C GLN A 26 -3.93 8.86 1.68
N LEU A 27 -3.09 8.00 1.10
CA LEU A 27 -3.28 7.47 -0.25
C LEU A 27 -4.64 6.77 -0.35
N THR A 28 -5.36 6.99 -1.46
CA THR A 28 -6.70 6.42 -1.68
C THR A 28 -6.71 5.41 -2.82
N VAL A 29 -7.55 4.38 -2.72
CA VAL A 29 -7.70 3.39 -3.81
C VAL A 29 -8.32 4.02 -5.06
N VAL A 30 -9.20 5.01 -4.90
CA VAL A 30 -9.86 5.67 -6.04
C VAL A 30 -8.82 6.29 -6.97
N GLU A 31 -7.82 6.98 -6.42
CA GLU A 31 -6.77 7.56 -7.24
C GLU A 31 -5.84 6.51 -7.86
N LEU A 32 -5.56 5.41 -7.16
CA LEU A 32 -4.79 4.29 -7.73
C LEU A 32 -5.53 3.67 -8.92
N LEU A 33 -6.85 3.48 -8.79
CA LEU A 33 -7.69 2.95 -9.87
C LEU A 33 -7.75 3.90 -11.07
N GLN A 34 -7.91 5.20 -10.82
CA GLN A 34 -7.91 6.22 -11.88
C GLN A 34 -6.56 6.26 -12.60
N TYR A 35 -5.47 6.24 -11.85
CA TYR A 35 -4.12 6.20 -12.38
C TYR A 35 -3.88 4.94 -13.23
N GLN A 36 -4.26 3.76 -12.73
CA GLN A 36 -4.17 2.51 -13.49
C GLN A 36 -5.03 2.54 -14.77
N GLN A 37 -6.25 3.08 -14.68
CA GLN A 37 -7.14 3.20 -15.84
C GLN A 37 -6.55 4.12 -16.93
N GLN A 38 -5.89 5.21 -16.54
CA GLN A 38 -5.21 6.09 -17.50
C GLN A 38 -4.01 5.39 -18.16
N LYS A 39 -3.24 4.60 -17.39
CA LYS A 39 -2.14 3.77 -17.93
C LYS A 39 -2.65 2.76 -18.96
N LEU A 40 -3.73 2.05 -18.64
CA LEU A 40 -4.36 1.09 -19.57
C LEU A 40 -4.82 1.76 -20.88
N ARG A 41 -5.25 3.02 -20.81
CA ARG A 41 -5.65 3.82 -21.99
C ARG A 41 -4.47 4.44 -22.75
N LYS A 42 -3.23 4.19 -22.33
CA LYS A 42 -2.01 4.79 -22.89
C LYS A 42 -2.06 6.33 -22.93
N MET A 43 -2.79 6.92 -21.99
CA MET A 43 -2.82 8.37 -21.82
C MET A 43 -1.52 8.83 -21.13
N PRO A 44 -1.07 10.07 -21.34
CA PRO A 44 -0.03 10.67 -20.50
C PRO A 44 -0.49 10.63 -19.05
N THR A 45 0.23 9.91 -18.20
CA THR A 45 -0.10 9.76 -16.77
C THR A 45 0.99 10.41 -15.93
N VAL A 46 0.57 11.12 -14.89
CA VAL A 46 1.48 11.70 -13.89
C VAL A 46 1.28 10.93 -12.60
N GLU A 47 2.36 10.43 -12.01
CA GLU A 47 2.28 9.63 -10.80
C GLU A 47 1.74 10.46 -9.62
N PRO A 48 0.64 10.03 -8.96
CA PRO A 48 -0.01 10.83 -7.91
C PRO A 48 0.69 10.74 -6.55
N PHE A 49 1.85 10.08 -6.45
CA PHE A 49 2.44 9.70 -5.16
C PHE A 49 3.11 10.87 -4.44
N LYS A 50 3.74 11.79 -5.18
CA LYS A 50 4.49 12.92 -4.59
C LYS A 50 3.59 13.84 -3.75
N ARG A 51 2.33 14.08 -4.16
CA ARG A 51 1.39 14.94 -3.41
C ARG A 51 1.01 14.38 -2.03
N TYR A 52 1.21 13.08 -1.82
CA TYR A 52 0.99 12.44 -0.53
C TYR A 52 2.22 12.47 0.38
N GLY A 53 3.34 13.04 -0.07
CA GLY A 53 4.58 13.10 0.70
C GLY A 53 5.51 11.91 0.46
N LEU A 54 5.18 10.97 -0.44
CA LEU A 54 6.13 9.91 -0.80
C LEU A 54 7.34 10.51 -1.52
N ARG A 55 8.51 9.96 -1.19
CA ARG A 55 9.78 10.30 -1.84
C ARG A 55 10.14 9.22 -2.84
N ARG A 56 10.65 9.64 -4.00
CA ARG A 56 11.14 8.69 -5.01
C ARG A 56 12.43 8.03 -4.49
N ILE A 57 12.48 6.71 -4.55
CA ILE A 57 13.63 5.91 -4.13
C ILE A 57 14.38 5.45 -5.38
N MET A 58 15.67 5.74 -5.44
CA MET A 58 16.56 5.24 -6.48
C MET A 58 17.18 3.92 -6.00
N ALA A 59 16.77 2.81 -6.57
CA ALA A 59 17.31 1.47 -6.26
C ALA A 59 18.42 1.05 -7.23
N THR A 60 19.24 2.01 -7.69
CA THR A 60 20.27 1.84 -8.74
C THR A 60 21.35 0.81 -8.41
N LYS A 61 21.51 0.45 -7.13
CA LYS A 61 22.40 -0.64 -6.71
C LYS A 61 21.88 -2.03 -7.14
N TYR A 62 20.56 -2.18 -7.27
CA TYR A 62 19.90 -3.47 -7.45
C TYR A 62 19.09 -3.57 -8.74
N LEU A 63 18.69 -2.43 -9.30
CA LEU A 63 17.92 -2.33 -10.53
C LEU A 63 18.77 -1.67 -11.61
N ASP A 64 18.62 -2.15 -12.85
CA ASP A 64 19.27 -1.54 -14.00
C ASP A 64 18.80 -0.10 -14.20
N ASN A 65 19.64 0.73 -14.81
CA ASN A 65 19.29 2.13 -15.11
C ASN A 65 18.07 2.28 -16.05
N ASN A 66 17.75 1.23 -16.82
CA ASN A 66 16.59 1.16 -17.71
C ASN A 66 15.40 0.42 -17.09
N ASP A 67 15.40 0.14 -15.79
CA ASP A 67 14.27 -0.50 -15.12
C ASP A 67 13.03 0.40 -15.21
N LEU A 68 11.92 -0.19 -15.67
CA LEU A 68 10.66 0.52 -15.87
C LEU A 68 9.91 0.80 -14.56
N ARG A 69 10.42 0.34 -13.41
CA ARG A 69 9.79 0.50 -12.11
C ARG A 69 10.19 1.80 -11.44
N HIS A 70 9.19 2.60 -11.11
CA HIS A 70 9.31 3.79 -10.29
C HIS A 70 8.90 3.47 -8.85
N ILE A 71 9.88 3.57 -7.94
CA ILE A 71 9.69 3.26 -6.53
C ILE A 71 9.48 4.55 -5.74
N TRP A 72 8.48 4.54 -4.88
CA TRP A 72 8.15 5.63 -3.97
C TRP A 72 8.02 5.10 -2.55
N GLY A 73 8.48 5.86 -1.55
CA GLY A 73 8.49 5.42 -0.16
C GLY A 73 8.06 6.49 0.83
N TRP A 74 7.44 6.02 1.91
CA TRP A 74 7.12 6.75 3.12
C TRP A 74 7.66 5.98 4.33
N HIS A 75 8.52 6.63 5.11
CA HIS A 75 9.14 6.05 6.32
C HIS A 75 9.88 4.73 6.07
N LEU A 76 10.61 4.62 4.97
CA LEU A 76 11.39 3.43 4.63
C LEU A 76 12.88 3.66 4.77
N GLN A 77 13.58 2.62 5.19
CA GLN A 77 15.03 2.49 5.16
C GLN A 77 15.44 1.40 4.16
N PRO A 78 16.64 1.47 3.57
CA PRO A 78 17.14 0.39 2.74
C PRO A 78 17.39 -0.88 3.58
N ASN A 79 17.06 -2.04 3.02
CA ASN A 79 17.47 -3.32 3.55
C ASN A 79 18.80 -3.74 2.91
N GLU A 80 19.90 -3.65 3.66
CA GLU A 80 21.24 -3.99 3.16
C GLU A 80 21.44 -5.49 2.92
N GLN A 81 20.58 -6.34 3.49
CA GLN A 81 20.61 -7.80 3.33
C GLN A 81 19.83 -8.29 2.11
N TYR A 82 19.17 -7.39 1.38
CA TYR A 82 18.37 -7.73 0.20
C TYR A 82 19.22 -8.39 -0.89
N GLN A 83 18.67 -9.45 -1.47
CA GLN A 83 19.26 -10.14 -2.63
C GLN A 83 18.37 -9.93 -3.86
N SER A 84 18.96 -9.73 -5.04
CA SER A 84 18.21 -9.46 -6.28
C SER A 84 17.28 -10.60 -6.73
N SER A 85 17.49 -11.82 -6.23
CA SER A 85 16.60 -12.96 -6.43
C SER A 85 15.32 -12.89 -5.59
N GLU A 86 15.28 -12.03 -4.58
CA GLU A 86 14.11 -11.87 -3.71
C GLU A 86 13.07 -10.91 -4.30
N PRO A 87 11.80 -10.99 -3.85
CA PRO A 87 10.79 -10.01 -4.22
C PRO A 87 11.19 -8.58 -3.86
N LEU A 88 10.94 -7.64 -4.77
CA LEU A 88 11.43 -6.25 -4.66
C LEU A 88 10.97 -5.53 -3.38
N TYR A 89 9.82 -5.87 -2.80
CA TYR A 89 9.37 -5.26 -1.57
C TYR A 89 10.32 -5.51 -0.38
N LYS A 90 11.14 -6.58 -0.42
CA LYS A 90 12.16 -6.89 0.59
C LYS A 90 13.36 -5.94 0.53
N LEU A 91 13.46 -5.11 -0.50
CA LEU A 91 14.43 -4.01 -0.56
C LEU A 91 14.24 -3.01 0.59
N PHE A 92 13.02 -2.94 1.15
CA PHE A 92 12.68 -1.95 2.15
C PHE A 92 12.61 -2.55 3.55
N ARG A 93 13.18 -1.83 4.51
CA ARG A 93 12.95 -2.02 5.93
C ARG A 93 12.00 -0.93 6.41
N LYS A 94 10.87 -1.32 7.02
CA LYS A 94 9.95 -0.36 7.64
C LYS A 94 10.61 0.36 8.81
N THR A 95 10.36 1.65 8.96
CA THR A 95 10.77 2.42 10.16
C THR A 95 9.73 2.28 11.27
N ASP A 96 8.46 2.22 10.89
CA ASP A 96 7.30 2.11 11.79
C ASP A 96 6.12 1.39 11.08
N GLU A 97 4.98 1.25 11.74
CA GLU A 97 3.79 0.62 11.14
C GLU A 97 3.10 1.50 10.08
N SER A 98 3.37 2.81 10.06
CA SER A 98 2.85 3.72 9.03
C SER A 98 3.62 3.65 7.71
N SER A 99 4.72 2.89 7.69
CA SER A 99 5.60 2.77 6.54
C SER A 99 4.88 2.17 5.32
N LEU A 100 5.14 2.74 4.15
CA LEU A 100 4.47 2.35 2.91
C LEU A 100 5.40 2.54 1.71
N ALA A 101 5.41 1.56 0.81
CA ALA A 101 6.10 1.65 -0.48
C ALA A 101 5.07 1.57 -1.62
N VAL A 102 5.36 2.26 -2.72
CA VAL A 102 4.69 2.05 -4.00
C VAL A 102 5.73 1.65 -5.02
N ILE A 103 5.53 0.50 -5.66
CA ILE A 103 6.32 0.01 -6.78
C ILE A 103 5.43 0.14 -8.00
N ASP A 104 5.65 1.17 -8.80
CA ASP A 104 4.88 1.41 -10.01
C ASP A 104 5.66 0.96 -11.23
N THR A 105 5.13 0.01 -12.02
CA THR A 105 5.74 -0.39 -13.29
C THR A 105 5.16 0.45 -14.42
N GLN A 106 6.00 1.17 -15.17
CA GLN A 106 5.54 1.94 -16.33
C GLN A 106 4.84 1.02 -17.34
N GLY A 107 3.58 1.34 -17.65
CA GLY A 107 2.73 0.53 -18.54
C GLY A 107 2.28 -0.81 -17.96
N GLY A 108 2.61 -1.11 -16.70
CA GLY A 108 2.20 -2.31 -15.99
C GLY A 108 1.36 -2.02 -14.75
N SER A 109 1.42 -2.93 -13.78
CA SER A 109 0.70 -2.82 -12.51
C SER A 109 1.36 -1.84 -11.55
N THR A 110 0.55 -1.31 -10.63
CA THR A 110 1.04 -0.57 -9.46
C THR A 110 0.85 -1.44 -8.22
N GLU A 111 1.93 -1.63 -7.46
CA GLU A 111 1.92 -2.37 -6.20
C GLU A 111 2.11 -1.40 -5.02
N VAL A 112 1.28 -1.52 -4.00
CA VAL A 112 1.37 -0.77 -2.76
C VAL A 112 1.69 -1.76 -1.63
N VAL A 113 2.89 -1.63 -1.08
CA VAL A 113 3.41 -2.47 0.00
C VAL A 113 3.22 -1.73 1.32
N PHE A 114 2.61 -2.38 2.30
CA PHE A 114 2.39 -1.80 3.62
C PHE A 114 2.38 -2.89 4.70
N TRP A 115 2.73 -2.53 5.93
CA TRP A 115 2.93 -3.49 7.01
C TRP A 115 1.77 -3.51 8.01
N ASP A 116 1.07 -2.38 8.21
CA ASP A 116 -0.09 -2.34 9.10
C ASP A 116 -1.39 -2.75 8.38
N LYS A 117 -2.15 -3.63 9.04
CA LYS A 117 -3.50 -4.05 8.65
C LYS A 117 -4.50 -2.87 8.56
N ALA A 118 -4.24 -1.74 9.22
CA ALA A 118 -5.04 -0.52 9.13
C ALA A 118 -5.14 0.00 7.69
N TYR A 119 -4.04 -0.03 6.92
CA TYR A 119 -4.05 0.30 5.49
C TYR A 119 -4.96 -0.64 4.71
N TYR A 120 -4.83 -1.96 4.92
CA TYR A 120 -5.70 -2.95 4.28
C TYR A 120 -7.17 -2.67 4.57
N ARG A 121 -7.55 -2.48 5.85
CA ARG A 121 -8.94 -2.21 6.24
C ARG A 121 -9.50 -0.97 5.54
N ARG A 122 -8.70 0.10 5.44
CA ARG A 122 -9.10 1.34 4.76
C ARG A 122 -9.28 1.12 3.26
N PHE A 123 -8.31 0.49 2.60
CA PHE A 123 -8.39 0.21 1.17
C PHE A 123 -9.55 -0.72 0.82
N ALA A 124 -9.73 -1.81 1.58
CA ALA A 124 -10.84 -2.73 1.41
C ALA A 124 -12.20 -2.03 1.63
N GLN A 125 -12.30 -1.12 2.62
CA GLN A 125 -13.51 -0.34 2.82
C GLN A 125 -13.78 0.60 1.64
N GLN A 126 -12.77 1.31 1.14
CA GLN A 126 -12.91 2.19 -0.02
C GLN A 126 -13.37 1.42 -1.26
N LEU A 127 -12.77 0.25 -1.54
CA LEU A 127 -13.15 -0.63 -2.64
C LEU A 127 -14.61 -1.08 -2.55
N ARG A 128 -15.05 -1.53 -1.37
CA ARG A 128 -16.45 -1.92 -1.14
C ARG A 128 -17.41 -0.76 -1.33
N ASN A 129 -17.06 0.43 -0.83
CA ASN A 129 -17.90 1.63 -0.97
C ASN A 129 -18.12 2.03 -2.44
N ILE A 130 -17.16 1.77 -3.33
CA ILE A 130 -17.29 2.04 -4.76
C ILE A 130 -17.79 0.82 -5.57
N GLY A 131 -18.23 -0.25 -4.89
CA GLY A 131 -18.90 -1.40 -5.48
C GLY A 131 -18.00 -2.55 -5.95
N PHE A 132 -16.74 -2.63 -5.50
CA PHE A 132 -15.96 -3.85 -5.67
C PHE A 132 -16.42 -4.91 -4.66
N VAL A 133 -16.50 -6.15 -5.12
CA VAL A 133 -16.81 -7.34 -4.31
C VAL A 133 -15.50 -8.09 -4.06
N VAL A 134 -15.32 -8.56 -2.83
CA VAL A 134 -14.17 -9.38 -2.44
C VAL A 134 -14.49 -10.86 -2.65
N GLY A 135 -13.54 -11.59 -3.22
CA GLY A 135 -13.53 -13.04 -3.33
C GLY A 135 -12.16 -13.59 -2.97
N ASN A 136 -12.09 -14.89 -2.72
CA ASN A 136 -10.81 -15.58 -2.54
C ASN A 136 -10.25 -15.95 -3.91
N SER A 137 -8.93 -15.87 -4.07
CA SER A 137 -8.28 -16.46 -5.25
C SER A 137 -8.46 -17.97 -5.25
N GLN A 138 -8.68 -18.55 -6.44
CA GLN A 138 -8.77 -20.00 -6.63
C GLN A 138 -7.40 -20.68 -6.59
N THR A 139 -6.32 -19.93 -6.84
CA THR A 139 -4.96 -20.46 -7.01
C THR A 139 -4.05 -20.15 -5.82
N ALA A 140 -4.41 -19.21 -4.96
CA ALA A 140 -3.58 -18.79 -3.82
C ALA A 140 -4.45 -18.45 -2.61
N SER A 141 -4.25 -19.18 -1.50
CA SER A 141 -5.04 -19.00 -0.27
C SER A 141 -4.79 -17.67 0.44
N ASN A 142 -3.67 -17.01 0.13
CA ASN A 142 -3.26 -15.76 0.75
C ASN A 142 -3.57 -14.52 -0.12
N VAL A 143 -4.35 -14.69 -1.19
CA VAL A 143 -4.73 -13.59 -2.10
C VAL A 143 -6.24 -13.36 -2.04
N LEU A 144 -6.61 -12.12 -1.73
CA LEU A 144 -7.98 -11.62 -1.81
C LEU A 144 -8.15 -10.81 -3.08
N GLN A 145 -9.13 -11.19 -3.90
CA GLN A 145 -9.41 -10.57 -5.19
C GLN A 145 -10.60 -9.64 -5.06
N PHE A 146 -10.42 -8.37 -5.40
CA PHE A 146 -11.47 -7.37 -5.48
C PHE A 146 -11.82 -7.15 -6.95
N ARG A 147 -13.08 -7.39 -7.31
CA ARG A 147 -13.58 -7.26 -8.69
C ARG A 147 -14.84 -6.42 -8.73
N LYS A 148 -15.06 -5.71 -9.83
CA LYS A 148 -16.29 -4.95 -10.09
C LYS A 148 -16.72 -5.18 -11.55
N VAL A 149 -17.98 -5.56 -11.74
CA VAL A 149 -18.53 -5.79 -13.08
C VAL A 149 -18.44 -4.50 -13.91
N GLY A 150 -17.98 -4.62 -15.15
CA GLY A 150 -17.83 -3.49 -16.08
C GLY A 150 -16.61 -2.61 -15.82
N VAL A 151 -15.72 -2.97 -14.89
CA VAL A 151 -14.44 -2.29 -14.67
C VAL A 151 -13.29 -3.20 -15.09
N ALA A 152 -12.44 -2.68 -15.97
CA ALA A 152 -11.29 -3.44 -16.50
C ALA A 152 -10.11 -3.54 -15.51
N VAL A 153 -10.04 -2.60 -14.55
CA VAL A 153 -9.00 -2.58 -13.53
C VAL A 153 -9.35 -3.55 -12.41
N HIS A 154 -8.41 -4.42 -12.08
CA HIS A 154 -8.50 -5.39 -11.00
C HIS A 154 -7.64 -4.97 -9.81
N VAL A 155 -8.07 -5.36 -8.61
CA VAL A 155 -7.29 -5.14 -7.39
C VAL A 155 -7.15 -6.44 -6.63
N ASP A 156 -5.91 -6.83 -6.36
CA ASP A 156 -5.58 -8.01 -5.57
C ASP A 156 -4.81 -7.60 -4.32
N VAL A 157 -5.12 -8.23 -3.19
CA VAL A 157 -4.36 -8.05 -1.95
C VAL A 157 -3.74 -9.37 -1.55
N THR A 158 -2.43 -9.45 -1.62
CA THR A 158 -1.64 -10.57 -1.11
C THR A 158 -1.29 -10.32 0.35
N ILE A 159 -1.56 -11.31 1.20
CA ILE A 159 -1.33 -11.24 2.64
C ILE A 159 -0.18 -12.17 3.00
N TRP A 160 0.86 -11.63 3.61
CA TRP A 160 1.94 -12.38 4.23
C TRP A 160 1.92 -12.17 5.75
N PRO A 161 2.63 -13.00 6.54
CA PRO A 161 2.66 -12.86 8.00
C PRO A 161 3.14 -11.48 8.47
N ASP A 162 4.01 -10.83 7.70
CA ASP A 162 4.70 -9.60 8.05
C ASP A 162 4.35 -8.42 7.13
N VAL A 163 3.70 -8.65 5.98
CA VAL A 163 3.45 -7.58 4.99
C VAL A 163 2.18 -7.83 4.18
N TYR A 164 1.59 -6.75 3.69
CA TYR A 164 0.46 -6.76 2.75
C TYR A 164 0.88 -6.07 1.46
N ILE A 165 0.42 -6.62 0.34
CA ILE A 165 0.73 -6.09 -0.99
C ILE A 165 -0.59 -5.92 -1.72
N LEU A 166 -1.00 -4.66 -1.97
CA LEU A 166 -2.14 -4.33 -2.80
C LEU A 166 -1.63 -4.07 -4.22
N LYS A 167 -2.01 -4.94 -5.15
CA LYS A 167 -1.70 -4.82 -6.57
C LYS A 167 -2.92 -4.29 -7.32
N VAL A 168 -2.71 -3.26 -8.15
CA VAL A 168 -3.72 -2.71 -9.06
C VAL A 168 -3.23 -2.92 -10.49
N GLU A 169 -4.02 -3.61 -11.30
CA GLU A 169 -3.68 -3.96 -12.70
C GLU A 169 -4.82 -3.74 -13.68
#